data_AF-A0A7W1QF84-F1
#
_entry.id   AF-A0A7W1QF84-F1
#
_cell.length_a   1.000
_cell.length_b   1.000
_cell.length_c   1.000
_cell.angle_alpha   90.00
_cell.angle_beta   90.00
_cell.angle_gamma   90.00
#
_symmetry.space_group_name_H-M   'P 1'
#
loop_
_entity.id
_entity.type
_entity.pdbx_description
1 polymer ?
#
loop_
_entity_poly.entity_id
_entity_poly.type
_entity_poly.pdbx_seq_one_letter_code
_entity_poly.pdbx_strand_id
1 'polypeptide(L)'
;MIKTIDLGAALQPLGVSFSRDGAKAYVTNWMGRSVSVIDTAREVEVADVLLSPPDDVLQADHPSAITENPRRDEVYTANANSDTVSVIDTGSDRLAATIDVALVRSGAKGANPDGLDVSPDGETLYVALAGENAVAVVDLDRREVAGFIPTAWYPADVDVMPDGKKIVVTNTNNSGAGPNPCGPLTPRSDCPAKDPAVDTPSREGPDSQYTGSMIKASISIIDVPRPGRLRALTRRVLRNNQAPGRALRKPRALDAIKHVIYVIKENRTYDQVFGDLPRGNGDPSLNLFGDESAPNHRELARRFTLIDNFYADAEASADGHNWSTQANSTDYTDKTWPIGYSPRPRGGQRSYDFENVPLGQQFATEPLASDPSVPRSAAAQAGGYLWDNAYAHGVSFRSYGEYTRSPGDCSQPPEARNNESDTTHLNDARFGDHVDNRFPGYNTSCSDHVTREPEWRREFEEFERNGKLPALSIVRLPNDHTVGTVPDGRPRARTWPTTISRSAGWSTRSPTAGTGRTP
;
A
#
# COMPACT_ATOMS: atom_id res chain seq x y z
N MET A 1 -28.27 -23.44 -20.52
CA MET A 1 -28.37 -23.60 -19.05
C MET A 1 -27.07 -23.06 -18.48
N ILE A 2 -27.11 -22.25 -17.42
CA ILE A 2 -25.91 -21.76 -16.74
C ILE A 2 -25.76 -22.61 -15.47
N LYS A 3 -24.59 -23.21 -15.24
CA LYS A 3 -24.25 -23.93 -14.01
C LYS A 3 -23.31 -23.06 -13.17
N THR A 4 -23.51 -23.11 -11.86
CA THR A 4 -22.67 -22.43 -10.88
C THR A 4 -21.97 -23.49 -10.03
N ILE A 5 -20.65 -23.35 -9.87
CA ILE A 5 -19.84 -24.13 -8.93
C ILE A 5 -19.60 -23.23 -7.71
N ASP A 6 -19.99 -23.70 -6.54
CA ASP A 6 -19.73 -23.02 -5.28
C ASP A 6 -18.38 -23.50 -4.73
N LEU A 7 -17.43 -22.57 -4.58
CA LEU A 7 -16.08 -22.83 -4.04
C LEU A 7 -16.04 -22.75 -2.51
N GLY A 8 -17.18 -22.52 -1.85
CA GLY A 8 -17.36 -22.67 -0.39
C GLY A 8 -16.79 -21.57 0.50
N ALA A 9 -15.89 -20.72 0.01
CA ALA A 9 -15.29 -19.61 0.77
C ALA A 9 -15.36 -18.29 -0.02
N ALA A 10 -15.19 -17.17 0.70
CA ALA A 10 -15.11 -15.83 0.11
C ALA A 10 -13.75 -15.60 -0.58
N LEU A 11 -13.42 -16.47 -1.52
CA LEU A 11 -12.27 -16.41 -2.40
C LEU A 11 -12.74 -15.63 -3.62
N GLN A 12 -12.17 -14.46 -3.93
CA GLN A 12 -12.54 -13.70 -5.12
C GLN A 12 -11.92 -14.39 -6.34
N PRO A 13 -12.63 -15.25 -7.10
CA PRO A 13 -12.01 -15.98 -8.19
C PRO A 13 -11.77 -14.99 -9.33
N LEU A 14 -10.53 -14.87 -9.81
CA LEU A 14 -10.15 -13.77 -10.71
C LEU A 14 -9.74 -14.28 -12.10
N GLY A 15 -8.75 -15.16 -12.17
CA GLY A 15 -8.22 -15.72 -13.41
C GLY A 15 -8.67 -17.16 -13.62
N VAL A 16 -8.77 -17.57 -14.88
CA VAL A 16 -8.98 -18.97 -15.25
C VAL A 16 -8.08 -19.35 -16.43
N SER A 17 -7.43 -20.51 -16.34
CA SER A 17 -6.74 -21.15 -17.46
C SER A 17 -7.15 -22.62 -17.57
N PHE A 18 -7.10 -23.18 -18.77
CA PHE A 18 -7.43 -24.58 -19.00
C PHE A 18 -6.17 -25.40 -19.20
N SER A 19 -6.18 -26.66 -18.77
CA SER A 19 -5.17 -27.61 -19.23
C SER A 19 -5.20 -27.71 -20.75
N ARG A 20 -4.07 -28.06 -21.37
CA ARG A 20 -3.93 -28.19 -22.83
C ARG A 20 -5.03 -29.01 -23.51
N ASP A 21 -5.46 -30.08 -22.85
CA ASP A 21 -6.50 -31.00 -23.32
C ASP A 21 -7.93 -30.53 -23.02
N GLY A 22 -8.07 -29.43 -22.27
CA GLY A 22 -9.34 -28.85 -21.83
C GLY A 22 -10.06 -29.67 -20.76
N ALA A 23 -9.43 -30.72 -20.21
CA ALA A 23 -10.06 -31.60 -19.21
C ALA A 23 -10.19 -30.94 -17.84
N LYS A 24 -9.34 -29.95 -17.54
CA LYS A 24 -9.34 -29.21 -16.28
C LYS A 24 -9.32 -27.72 -16.51
N ALA A 25 -9.95 -26.96 -15.62
CA ALA A 25 -9.76 -25.53 -15.48
C ALA A 25 -9.11 -25.22 -14.13
N TYR A 26 -8.14 -24.33 -14.13
CA TYR A 26 -7.44 -23.84 -12.95
C TYR A 26 -7.89 -22.41 -12.71
N VAL A 27 -8.46 -22.15 -11.53
CA VAL A 27 -9.09 -20.88 -11.18
C VAL A 27 -8.34 -20.26 -9.99
N THR A 28 -7.83 -19.04 -10.16
CA THR A 28 -7.11 -18.38 -9.07
C THR A 28 -8.06 -17.88 -8.00
N ASN A 29 -7.71 -18.10 -6.74
CA ASN A 29 -8.41 -17.55 -5.61
C ASN A 29 -7.68 -16.27 -5.17
N TRP A 30 -8.02 -15.12 -5.74
CA TRP A 30 -7.22 -13.89 -5.67
C TRP A 30 -6.96 -13.36 -4.25
N MET A 31 -7.91 -13.53 -3.32
CA MET A 31 -7.66 -13.20 -1.92
C MET A 31 -6.99 -14.33 -1.15
N GLY A 32 -6.87 -15.52 -1.70
CA GLY A 32 -6.30 -16.67 -1.01
C GLY A 32 -4.81 -16.87 -1.29
N ARG A 33 -4.39 -18.09 -1.01
CA ARG A 33 -3.08 -18.65 -1.38
C ARG A 33 -3.21 -19.92 -2.23
N SER A 34 -4.28 -20.04 -3.00
CA SER A 34 -4.62 -21.29 -3.69
C SER A 34 -5.21 -21.13 -5.08
N VAL A 35 -5.23 -22.24 -5.81
CA VAL A 35 -5.88 -22.38 -7.12
C VAL A 35 -6.83 -23.57 -7.08
N SER A 36 -8.11 -23.32 -7.34
CA SER A 36 -9.13 -24.35 -7.47
C SER A 36 -9.00 -25.06 -8.82
N VAL A 37 -9.07 -26.39 -8.83
CA VAL A 37 -9.03 -27.24 -10.03
C VAL A 37 -10.42 -27.78 -10.29
N ILE A 38 -10.97 -27.47 -11.46
CA ILE A 38 -12.30 -27.87 -11.89
C ILE A 38 -12.17 -28.94 -12.97
N ASP A 39 -12.86 -30.07 -12.79
CA ASP A 39 -13.06 -31.03 -13.88
C ASP A 39 -14.14 -30.48 -14.82
N THR A 40 -13.79 -30.25 -16.08
CA THR A 40 -14.66 -29.54 -17.02
C THR A 40 -15.83 -30.38 -17.52
N ALA A 41 -15.70 -31.71 -17.48
CA ALA A 41 -16.76 -32.63 -17.91
C ALA A 41 -17.82 -32.82 -16.82
N ARG A 42 -17.39 -32.89 -15.55
CA ARG A 42 -18.27 -33.02 -14.38
C ARG A 42 -18.74 -31.67 -13.86
N GLU A 43 -18.01 -30.61 -14.20
CA GLU A 43 -18.19 -29.23 -13.75
C GLU A 43 -18.31 -29.19 -12.22
N VAL A 44 -17.28 -29.70 -11.56
CA VAL A 44 -17.10 -29.70 -10.10
C VAL A 44 -15.64 -29.44 -9.77
N GLU A 45 -15.40 -28.80 -8.63
CA GLU A 45 -14.06 -28.71 -8.05
C GLU A 45 -13.57 -30.10 -7.62
N VAL A 46 -12.31 -30.39 -7.91
CA VAL A 46 -11.68 -31.70 -7.67
C VAL A 46 -10.41 -31.62 -6.84
N ALA A 47 -9.79 -30.45 -6.78
CA ALA A 47 -8.64 -30.16 -5.94
C ALA A 47 -8.55 -28.66 -5.66
N ASP A 48 -7.87 -28.32 -4.57
CA ASP A 48 -7.46 -26.97 -4.22
C ASP A 48 -5.93 -27.00 -4.01
N VAL A 49 -5.20 -26.29 -4.85
CA VAL A 49 -3.72 -26.33 -4.87
C VAL A 49 -3.18 -25.17 -4.07
N LEU A 50 -2.58 -25.49 -2.92
CA LEU A 50 -1.90 -24.50 -2.08
C LEU A 50 -0.60 -24.02 -2.73
N LEU A 51 -0.41 -22.71 -2.84
CA LEU A 51 0.69 -22.07 -3.57
C LEU A 51 1.90 -21.74 -2.69
N SER A 52 1.70 -21.68 -1.38
CA SER A 52 2.74 -21.50 -0.37
C SER A 52 2.43 -22.33 0.87
N PRO A 53 3.46 -22.75 1.65
CA PRO A 53 3.24 -23.44 2.90
C PRO A 53 2.35 -22.67 3.90
N PRO A 54 1.56 -23.37 4.74
CA PRO A 54 0.67 -22.73 5.71
C PRO A 54 1.39 -22.20 6.97
N ASP A 55 2.70 -22.35 7.08
CA ASP A 55 3.47 -22.05 8.29
C ASP A 55 3.90 -20.57 8.40
N ASP A 56 4.03 -19.85 7.29
CA ASP A 56 4.16 -18.39 7.32
C ASP A 56 2.77 -17.75 7.56
N VAL A 57 2.61 -17.28 8.79
CA VAL A 57 1.36 -16.74 9.33
C VAL A 57 0.96 -15.42 8.68
N LEU A 58 1.91 -14.70 8.07
CA LEU A 58 1.68 -13.46 7.35
C LEU A 58 1.59 -13.67 5.83
N GLN A 59 1.85 -14.87 5.33
CA GLN A 59 1.84 -15.12 3.89
C GLN A 59 0.41 -15.09 3.33
N ALA A 60 0.19 -14.25 2.32
CA ALA A 60 -0.93 -14.33 1.39
C ALA A 60 -0.32 -14.16 -0.01
N ASP A 61 -0.64 -15.04 -0.95
CA ASP A 61 0.02 -15.03 -2.26
C ASP A 61 -0.66 -14.07 -3.24
N HIS A 62 -1.98 -13.95 -3.14
CA HIS A 62 -2.81 -13.23 -4.10
C HIS A 62 -2.57 -13.66 -5.55
N PRO A 63 -2.98 -14.88 -5.93
CA PRO A 63 -2.86 -15.32 -7.31
C PRO A 63 -3.73 -14.46 -8.24
N SER A 64 -3.13 -13.49 -8.92
CA SER A 64 -3.81 -12.42 -9.65
C SER A 64 -4.09 -12.77 -11.11
N ALA A 65 -3.23 -13.58 -11.71
CA ALA A 65 -3.34 -14.05 -13.09
C ALA A 65 -2.84 -15.49 -13.21
N ILE A 66 -3.30 -16.19 -14.25
CA ILE A 66 -2.96 -17.59 -14.50
C ILE A 66 -2.89 -17.87 -16.00
N THR A 67 -1.87 -18.61 -16.44
CA THR A 67 -1.72 -19.03 -17.84
C THR A 67 -1.21 -20.46 -17.94
N GLU A 68 -1.53 -21.16 -19.03
CA GLU A 68 -1.03 -22.51 -19.33
C GLU A 68 0.21 -22.47 -20.22
N ASN A 69 1.09 -23.47 -20.09
CA ASN A 69 2.20 -23.66 -21.02
C ASN A 69 1.75 -24.42 -22.27
N PRO A 70 1.81 -23.85 -23.49
CA PRO A 70 1.30 -24.51 -24.69
C PRO A 70 2.07 -25.78 -25.08
N ARG A 71 3.23 -26.04 -24.46
CA ARG A 71 4.14 -27.17 -24.76
C ARG A 71 4.36 -28.13 -23.59
N ARG A 72 4.09 -27.72 -22.35
CA ARG A 72 4.37 -28.50 -21.12
C ARG A 72 3.08 -28.70 -20.33
N ASP A 73 3.00 -29.76 -19.53
CA ASP A 73 1.86 -30.00 -18.65
C ASP A 73 1.98 -29.16 -17.36
N GLU A 74 2.07 -27.84 -17.54
CA GLU A 74 2.29 -26.85 -16.48
C GLU A 74 1.37 -25.64 -16.64
N VAL A 75 0.91 -25.11 -15.51
CA VAL A 75 0.18 -23.83 -15.40
C VAL A 75 0.95 -22.92 -14.45
N TYR A 76 0.98 -21.62 -14.74
CA TYR A 76 1.70 -20.62 -13.96
C TYR A 76 0.74 -19.59 -13.41
N THR A 77 0.90 -19.21 -12.13
CA THR A 77 0.13 -18.15 -11.49
C THR A 77 1.04 -17.08 -10.92
N ALA A 78 0.73 -15.80 -11.16
CA ALA A 78 1.44 -14.66 -10.58
C ALA A 78 0.87 -14.40 -9.19
N ASN A 79 1.74 -14.32 -8.20
CA ASN A 79 1.38 -14.15 -6.80
C ASN A 79 1.72 -12.73 -6.37
N ALA A 80 0.76 -11.83 -6.56
CA ALA A 80 0.95 -10.38 -6.47
C ALA A 80 1.36 -9.89 -5.07
N ASN A 81 1.13 -10.68 -4.02
CA ASN A 81 1.47 -10.31 -2.64
C ASN A 81 2.69 -11.10 -2.11
N SER A 82 3.35 -11.92 -2.95
CA SER A 82 4.52 -12.72 -2.54
C SER A 82 5.76 -12.60 -3.41
N ASP A 83 5.70 -11.81 -4.49
CA ASP A 83 6.79 -11.61 -5.46
C ASP A 83 7.24 -12.89 -6.16
N THR A 84 6.32 -13.84 -6.31
CA THR A 84 6.60 -15.13 -6.93
C THR A 84 5.65 -15.47 -8.07
N VAL A 85 6.06 -16.44 -8.86
CA VAL A 85 5.19 -17.21 -9.75
C VAL A 85 5.16 -18.66 -9.27
N SER A 86 3.99 -19.23 -9.06
CA SER A 86 3.84 -20.65 -8.75
C SER A 86 3.65 -21.46 -10.03
N VAL A 87 4.33 -22.61 -10.11
CA VAL A 87 4.23 -23.60 -11.19
C VAL A 87 3.40 -24.77 -10.70
N ILE A 88 2.28 -25.05 -11.35
CA ILE A 88 1.38 -26.16 -11.04
C ILE A 88 1.54 -27.22 -12.14
N ASP A 89 1.87 -28.45 -11.75
CA ASP A 89 1.89 -29.61 -12.65
C ASP A 89 0.45 -30.08 -12.91
N THR A 90 0.01 -30.07 -14.17
CA THR A 90 -1.40 -30.36 -14.51
C THR A 90 -1.73 -31.85 -14.51
N GLY A 91 -0.71 -32.71 -14.53
CA GLY A 91 -0.86 -34.16 -14.42
C GLY A 91 -1.21 -34.62 -13.01
N SER A 92 -0.60 -34.00 -12.00
CA SER A 92 -0.73 -34.35 -10.59
C SER A 92 -1.57 -33.36 -9.77
N ASP A 93 -1.91 -32.20 -10.33
CA ASP A 93 -2.61 -31.09 -9.67
C ASP A 93 -1.89 -30.64 -8.39
N ARG A 94 -0.58 -30.42 -8.50
CA ARG A 94 0.28 -30.05 -7.38
C ARG A 94 1.23 -28.92 -7.74
N LEU A 95 1.57 -28.13 -6.73
CA LEU A 95 2.67 -27.16 -6.81
C LEU A 95 3.99 -27.89 -7.12
N ALA A 96 4.55 -27.61 -8.28
CA ALA A 96 5.79 -28.20 -8.78
C ALA A 96 7.02 -27.32 -8.51
N ALA A 97 6.84 -26.00 -8.42
CA ALA A 97 7.86 -25.04 -7.99
C ALA A 97 7.26 -23.66 -7.70
N THR A 98 8.08 -22.83 -7.07
CA THR A 98 7.86 -21.40 -6.90
C THR A 98 9.08 -20.65 -7.43
N ILE A 99 8.85 -19.68 -8.31
CA ILE A 99 9.88 -18.85 -8.96
C ILE A 99 9.80 -17.46 -8.35
N ASP A 100 10.85 -17.03 -7.68
CA ASP A 100 11.00 -15.64 -7.23
C ASP A 100 11.36 -14.75 -8.43
N VAL A 101 10.50 -13.75 -8.67
CA VAL A 101 10.55 -12.86 -9.83
C VAL A 101 10.96 -11.43 -9.48
N ALA A 102 11.24 -11.14 -8.21
CA ALA A 102 11.63 -9.81 -7.77
C ALA A 102 12.98 -9.38 -8.38
N LEU A 103 13.12 -8.09 -8.65
CA LEU A 103 14.38 -7.47 -9.08
C LEU A 103 15.48 -7.66 -8.03
N VAL A 104 15.10 -7.68 -6.74
CA VAL A 104 15.99 -7.95 -5.61
C VAL A 104 15.42 -9.10 -4.78
N ARG A 105 15.86 -10.33 -5.09
CA ARG A 105 15.43 -11.59 -4.45
C ARG A 105 15.46 -11.62 -2.92
N SER A 106 16.38 -10.89 -2.30
CA SER A 106 16.50 -10.78 -0.83
C SER A 106 16.00 -9.45 -0.28
N GLY A 107 15.23 -8.71 -1.09
CA GLY A 107 14.68 -7.41 -0.75
C GLY A 107 13.42 -7.52 0.09
N ALA A 108 12.84 -6.36 0.42
CA ALA A 108 11.48 -6.32 0.93
C ALA A 108 10.50 -6.69 -0.20
N LYS A 109 9.37 -7.30 0.15
CA LYS A 109 8.32 -7.65 -0.81
C LYS A 109 7.68 -6.39 -1.39
N GLY A 110 7.39 -6.39 -2.69
CA GLY A 110 6.78 -5.27 -3.41
C GLY A 110 7.01 -5.28 -4.92
N ALA A 111 7.43 -6.42 -5.50
CA ALA A 111 7.51 -6.57 -6.95
C ALA A 111 6.12 -6.60 -7.60
N ASN A 112 5.12 -7.09 -6.85
CA ASN A 112 3.70 -7.18 -7.23
C ASN A 112 3.52 -7.78 -8.64
N PRO A 113 3.88 -9.06 -8.87
CA PRO A 113 3.64 -9.72 -10.15
C PRO A 113 2.13 -9.82 -10.40
N ASP A 114 1.63 -9.17 -11.46
CA ASP A 114 0.19 -8.96 -11.64
C ASP A 114 -0.38 -9.81 -12.80
N GLY A 115 0.12 -9.60 -14.01
CA GLY A 115 -0.22 -10.38 -15.20
C GLY A 115 0.97 -11.13 -15.78
N LEU A 116 0.70 -12.18 -16.56
CA LEU A 116 1.73 -13.07 -17.08
C LEU A 116 1.27 -13.83 -18.35
N ASP A 117 2.21 -14.12 -19.24
CA ASP A 117 1.96 -14.95 -20.42
C ASP A 117 3.20 -15.75 -20.88
N VAL A 118 2.97 -16.92 -21.47
CA VAL A 118 4.01 -17.85 -21.92
C VAL A 118 4.23 -17.71 -23.42
N SER A 119 5.49 -17.73 -23.85
CA SER A 119 5.84 -17.70 -25.26
C SER A 119 5.27 -18.91 -26.03
N PRO A 120 4.96 -18.78 -27.34
CA PRO A 120 4.40 -19.89 -28.14
C PRO A 120 5.28 -21.16 -28.23
N ASP A 121 6.58 -21.04 -27.96
CA ASP A 121 7.52 -22.16 -27.86
C ASP A 121 7.52 -22.82 -26.47
N GLY A 122 6.81 -22.27 -25.48
CA GLY A 122 6.70 -22.81 -24.14
C GLY A 122 7.99 -22.72 -23.31
N GLU A 123 8.97 -21.92 -23.73
CA GLU A 123 10.30 -21.83 -23.10
C GLU A 123 10.46 -20.58 -22.22
N THR A 124 9.70 -19.51 -22.47
CA THR A 124 9.84 -18.24 -21.77
C THR A 124 8.51 -17.80 -21.17
N LEU A 125 8.52 -17.39 -19.91
CA LEU A 125 7.40 -16.72 -19.26
C LEU A 125 7.71 -15.22 -19.10
N TYR A 126 6.75 -14.37 -19.46
CA TYR A 126 6.80 -12.94 -19.23
C TYR A 126 5.88 -12.61 -18.08
N VAL A 127 6.37 -11.82 -17.11
CA VAL A 127 5.60 -11.46 -15.90
C VAL A 127 5.65 -9.96 -15.71
N ALA A 128 4.49 -9.30 -15.71
CA ALA A 128 4.36 -7.88 -15.41
C ALA A 128 4.55 -7.66 -13.91
N LEU A 129 5.55 -6.86 -13.53
CA LEU A 129 5.90 -6.53 -12.14
C LEU A 129 5.43 -5.11 -11.84
N ALA A 130 4.23 -4.99 -11.28
CA ALA A 130 3.56 -3.70 -11.10
C ALA A 130 4.38 -2.73 -10.23
N GLY A 131 4.92 -3.21 -9.11
CA GLY A 131 5.69 -2.39 -8.16
C GLY A 131 7.11 -2.05 -8.64
N GLU A 132 7.63 -2.79 -9.63
CA GLU A 132 9.00 -2.61 -10.15
C GLU A 132 9.05 -1.97 -11.54
N ASN A 133 7.90 -1.61 -12.13
CA ASN A 133 7.82 -0.95 -13.44
C ASN A 133 8.62 -1.70 -14.52
N ALA A 134 8.46 -3.03 -14.53
CA ALA A 134 9.19 -3.92 -15.40
C ALA A 134 8.37 -5.14 -15.82
N VAL A 135 8.82 -5.81 -16.88
CA VAL A 135 8.46 -7.20 -17.18
C VAL A 135 9.66 -8.08 -16.89
N ALA A 136 9.52 -9.07 -16.00
CA ALA A 136 10.49 -10.15 -15.86
C ALA A 136 10.38 -11.11 -17.04
N VAL A 137 11.54 -11.51 -17.55
CA VAL A 137 11.69 -12.56 -18.57
C VAL A 137 12.24 -13.79 -17.87
N VAL A 138 11.42 -14.81 -17.71
CA VAL A 138 11.73 -16.04 -16.96
C VAL A 138 12.04 -17.17 -17.94
N ASP A 139 13.18 -17.82 -17.73
CA ASP A 139 13.54 -19.06 -18.42
C ASP A 139 12.85 -20.23 -17.71
N LEU A 140 11.97 -20.95 -18.40
CA LEU A 140 11.15 -22.01 -17.81
C LEU A 140 11.88 -23.34 -17.64
N ASP A 141 12.99 -23.57 -18.34
CA ASP A 141 13.85 -24.74 -18.11
C ASP A 141 14.65 -24.59 -16.82
N ARG A 142 15.19 -23.40 -16.61
CA ARG A 142 15.96 -23.06 -15.42
C ARG A 142 15.06 -22.69 -14.24
N ARG A 143 13.82 -22.27 -14.51
CA ARG A 143 12.89 -21.67 -13.53
C ARG A 143 13.50 -20.47 -12.83
N GLU A 144 14.13 -19.60 -13.61
CA GLU A 144 14.89 -18.44 -13.13
C GLU A 144 14.65 -17.21 -14.02
N VAL A 145 14.69 -16.03 -13.42
CA VAL A 145 14.64 -14.76 -14.17
C VAL A 145 15.93 -14.60 -14.99
N ALA A 146 15.79 -14.52 -16.31
CA ALA A 146 16.87 -14.26 -17.26
C ALA A 146 17.18 -12.76 -17.42
N GLY A 147 16.22 -11.89 -17.10
CA GLY A 147 16.39 -10.44 -17.10
C GLY A 147 15.06 -9.69 -17.07
N PHE A 148 15.14 -8.37 -17.24
CA PHE A 148 14.00 -7.46 -17.12
C PHE A 148 13.89 -6.49 -18.30
N ILE A 149 12.67 -6.14 -18.66
CA ILE A 149 12.30 -5.16 -19.68
C ILE A 149 11.62 -3.97 -18.98
N PRO A 150 12.06 -2.72 -19.18
CA PRO A 150 11.43 -1.56 -18.53
C PRO A 150 10.07 -1.25 -19.16
N THR A 151 9.12 -0.82 -18.33
CA THR A 151 7.78 -0.38 -18.73
C THR A 151 7.51 1.06 -18.29
N ALA A 152 6.26 1.52 -18.46
CA ALA A 152 5.76 2.68 -17.74
C ALA A 152 5.34 2.27 -16.32
N TRP A 153 4.75 3.19 -15.55
CA TRP A 153 4.33 2.90 -14.18
C TRP A 153 3.17 1.92 -14.12
N TYR A 154 3.32 0.90 -13.27
CA TYR A 154 2.33 -0.10 -12.90
C TYR A 154 1.90 -0.94 -14.11
N PRO A 155 2.80 -1.77 -14.68
CA PRO A 155 2.40 -2.76 -15.67
C PRO A 155 1.49 -3.80 -15.01
N ALA A 156 0.22 -3.84 -15.44
CA ALA A 156 -0.79 -4.72 -14.85
C ALA A 156 -0.94 -6.04 -15.60
N ASP A 157 -0.65 -6.05 -16.91
CA ASP A 157 -0.77 -7.26 -17.73
C ASP A 157 0.22 -7.30 -18.88
N VAL A 158 0.55 -8.49 -19.36
CA VAL A 158 1.45 -8.74 -20.49
C VAL A 158 1.00 -9.94 -21.32
N ASP A 159 0.82 -9.73 -22.63
CA ASP A 159 0.52 -10.79 -23.60
C ASP A 159 1.63 -10.92 -24.63
N VAL A 160 1.96 -12.16 -25.01
CA VAL A 160 2.88 -12.48 -26.10
C VAL A 160 2.10 -12.61 -27.40
N MET A 161 2.55 -11.93 -28.46
CA MET A 161 1.94 -12.09 -29.77
C MET A 161 2.09 -13.55 -30.28
N PRO A 162 1.11 -14.08 -31.06
CA PRO A 162 1.15 -15.48 -31.52
C PRO A 162 2.40 -15.88 -32.32
N ASP A 163 3.10 -14.92 -32.93
CA ASP A 163 4.34 -15.18 -33.66
C ASP A 163 5.61 -15.12 -32.78
N GLY A 164 5.46 -14.84 -31.48
CA GLY A 164 6.50 -14.77 -30.48
C GLY A 164 7.45 -13.57 -30.61
N LYS A 165 7.19 -12.60 -31.50
CA LYS A 165 8.16 -11.53 -31.80
C LYS A 165 7.96 -10.26 -30.98
N LYS A 166 6.78 -10.06 -30.43
CA LYS A 166 6.45 -8.88 -29.62
C LYS A 166 5.65 -9.29 -28.39
N ILE A 167 5.74 -8.47 -27.36
CA ILE A 167 4.84 -8.47 -26.22
C ILE A 167 4.06 -7.16 -26.19
N VAL A 168 2.85 -7.21 -25.65
CA VAL A 168 1.99 -6.05 -25.39
C VAL A 168 1.78 -5.95 -23.89
N VAL A 169 2.11 -4.81 -23.30
CA VAL A 169 2.01 -4.58 -21.85
C VAL A 169 1.02 -3.46 -21.59
N THR A 170 0.03 -3.70 -20.73
CA THR A 170 -0.87 -2.65 -20.24
C THR A 170 -0.30 -2.03 -18.97
N ASN A 171 -0.28 -0.70 -18.90
CA ASN A 171 0.22 0.05 -17.75
C ASN A 171 -0.94 0.89 -17.23
N THR A 172 -1.36 0.68 -15.98
CA THR A 172 -2.59 1.30 -15.44
C THR A 172 -2.34 2.72 -14.97
N ASN A 173 -1.12 3.02 -14.53
CA ASN A 173 -0.76 4.31 -13.94
C ASN A 173 0.06 5.21 -14.90
N ASN A 174 0.83 4.60 -15.81
CA ASN A 174 1.71 5.24 -16.80
C ASN A 174 2.73 6.22 -16.21
N SER A 175 2.28 7.38 -15.73
CA SER A 175 3.08 8.47 -15.17
C SER A 175 2.55 9.04 -13.85
N GLY A 176 1.54 8.45 -13.21
CA GLY A 176 0.94 9.02 -12.00
C GLY A 176 -0.17 10.02 -12.27
N ALA A 177 -0.85 10.43 -11.20
CA ALA A 177 -1.81 11.53 -11.24
C ALA A 177 -1.15 12.90 -11.51
N GLY A 178 0.11 13.08 -11.07
CA GLY A 178 0.78 14.38 -11.11
C GLY A 178 0.19 15.41 -10.14
N PRO A 179 0.66 16.68 -10.18
CA PRO A 179 0.20 17.71 -9.27
C PRO A 179 -1.22 18.18 -9.58
N ASN A 180 -2.03 18.39 -8.53
CA ASN A 180 -3.43 18.82 -8.61
C ASN A 180 -3.73 20.15 -7.87
N PRO A 181 -2.98 21.24 -8.12
CA PRO A 181 -3.09 22.50 -7.37
C PRO A 181 -4.45 23.23 -7.51
N CYS A 182 -5.25 22.84 -8.50
CA CYS A 182 -6.59 23.33 -8.80
C CYS A 182 -7.65 22.22 -8.74
N GLY A 183 -7.39 21.16 -7.97
CA GLY A 183 -8.32 20.06 -7.73
C GLY A 183 -9.50 20.42 -6.81
N PRO A 184 -10.46 19.50 -6.66
CA PRO A 184 -11.82 19.83 -6.18
C PRO A 184 -11.92 20.30 -4.74
N LEU A 185 -11.05 19.78 -3.88
CA LEU A 185 -11.18 19.96 -2.44
C LEU A 185 -10.44 21.22 -1.96
N THR A 186 -9.43 21.69 -2.68
CA THR A 186 -8.46 22.64 -2.15
C THR A 186 -7.71 23.42 -3.25
N PRO A 187 -8.41 24.13 -4.14
CA PRO A 187 -7.75 24.84 -5.23
C PRO A 187 -6.95 26.04 -4.72
N ARG A 188 -5.84 26.37 -5.39
CA ARG A 188 -5.19 27.67 -5.23
C ARG A 188 -6.16 28.80 -5.54
N SER A 189 -5.95 29.95 -4.90
CA SER A 189 -6.82 31.13 -5.06
C SER A 189 -6.82 31.73 -6.47
N ASP A 190 -5.79 31.46 -7.26
CA ASP A 190 -5.63 31.93 -8.64
C ASP A 190 -6.06 30.90 -9.68
N CYS A 191 -6.59 29.75 -9.25
CA CYS A 191 -7.23 28.81 -10.16
C CYS A 191 -8.42 29.49 -10.85
N PRO A 192 -8.67 29.20 -12.15
CA PRO A 192 -9.85 29.71 -12.84
C PRO A 192 -11.10 29.40 -12.02
N ALA A 193 -12.12 30.28 -12.07
CA ALA A 193 -13.42 29.98 -11.49
C ALA A 193 -13.99 28.75 -12.21
N LYS A 194 -13.73 27.57 -11.65
CA LYS A 194 -14.22 26.31 -12.18
C LYS A 194 -15.65 26.15 -11.69
N ASP A 195 -16.55 25.79 -12.60
CA ASP A 195 -17.88 25.33 -12.23
C ASP A 195 -17.71 24.21 -11.19
N PRO A 196 -18.28 24.32 -9.97
CA PRO A 196 -18.21 23.27 -8.95
C PRO A 196 -18.70 21.90 -9.45
N ALA A 197 -19.42 21.86 -10.58
CA ALA A 197 -19.83 20.64 -11.24
C ALA A 197 -18.74 19.97 -12.11
N VAL A 198 -17.61 20.62 -12.41
CA VAL A 198 -16.55 20.12 -13.32
C VAL A 198 -15.48 19.30 -12.61
N ASP A 199 -15.32 19.46 -11.30
CA ASP A 199 -14.32 18.74 -10.50
C ASP A 199 -15.03 17.72 -9.58
N THR A 200 -16.06 17.08 -10.12
CA THR A 200 -16.73 15.96 -9.45
C THR A 200 -16.27 14.67 -10.11
N PRO A 201 -16.26 13.53 -9.40
CA PRO A 201 -15.95 12.25 -10.02
C PRO A 201 -16.88 11.97 -11.23
N SER A 202 -18.04 12.65 -11.32
CA SER A 202 -19.08 12.56 -12.35
C SER A 202 -18.90 13.40 -13.63
N ARG A 203 -17.87 14.24 -13.76
CA ARG A 203 -17.61 14.97 -15.02
C ARG A 203 -16.12 14.96 -15.37
N GLU A 204 -15.74 14.03 -16.22
CA GLU A 204 -14.42 14.02 -16.84
C GLU A 204 -14.29 15.15 -17.86
N GLY A 205 -13.21 15.91 -17.77
CA GLY A 205 -12.80 16.91 -18.75
C GLY A 205 -11.28 17.02 -18.80
N PRO A 206 -10.70 17.58 -19.87
CA PRO A 206 -9.24 17.70 -20.02
C PRO A 206 -8.57 18.51 -18.90
N ASP A 207 -9.32 19.34 -18.17
CA ASP A 207 -8.84 20.21 -17.09
C ASP A 207 -9.21 19.72 -15.67
N SER A 208 -9.77 18.51 -15.55
CA SER A 208 -10.08 17.89 -14.25
C SER A 208 -8.80 17.62 -13.47
N GLN A 209 -8.81 17.94 -12.17
CA GLN A 209 -7.69 17.67 -11.27
C GLN A 209 -8.10 16.76 -10.10
N TYR A 210 -9.16 15.99 -10.31
CA TYR A 210 -9.51 14.86 -9.46
C TYR A 210 -8.57 13.68 -9.74
N THR A 211 -7.87 13.18 -8.71
CA THR A 211 -6.84 12.12 -8.82
C THR A 211 -7.25 10.95 -9.70
N GLY A 212 -8.44 10.37 -9.45
CA GLY A 212 -8.92 9.20 -10.20
C GLY A 212 -9.16 9.46 -11.70
N SER A 213 -9.34 10.73 -12.09
CA SER A 213 -9.47 11.12 -13.51
C SER A 213 -8.14 11.54 -14.15
N MET A 214 -7.12 11.86 -13.34
CA MET A 214 -5.82 12.33 -13.81
C MET A 214 -4.89 11.17 -14.20
N ILE A 215 -5.00 10.04 -13.51
CA ILE A 215 -4.24 8.83 -13.83
C ILE A 215 -4.67 8.31 -15.20
N LYS A 216 -3.70 8.14 -16.11
CA LYS A 216 -3.95 7.66 -17.47
C LYS A 216 -3.22 6.35 -17.69
N ALA A 217 -3.91 5.36 -18.24
CA ALA A 217 -3.27 4.13 -18.67
C ALA A 217 -2.49 4.32 -19.98
N SER A 218 -1.56 3.40 -20.26
CA SER A 218 -0.85 3.31 -21.54
C SER A 218 -0.60 1.87 -21.95
N ILE A 219 -0.34 1.66 -23.25
CA ILE A 219 0.04 0.37 -23.81
C ILE A 219 1.48 0.47 -24.33
N SER A 220 2.32 -0.48 -23.93
CA SER A 220 3.67 -0.63 -24.48
C SER A 220 3.70 -1.82 -25.43
N ILE A 221 4.15 -1.60 -26.67
CA ILE A 221 4.38 -2.67 -27.65
C ILE A 221 5.89 -2.85 -27.80
N ILE A 222 6.40 -4.01 -27.41
CA ILE A 222 7.84 -4.24 -27.21
C ILE A 222 8.28 -5.43 -28.05
N ASP A 223 9.34 -5.26 -28.84
CA ASP A 223 9.97 -6.40 -29.53
C ASP A 223 10.65 -7.32 -28.50
N VAL A 224 10.43 -8.63 -28.62
CA VAL A 224 11.07 -9.63 -27.76
C VAL A 224 12.59 -9.51 -27.90
N PRO A 225 13.31 -9.17 -26.81
CA PRO A 225 14.71 -8.82 -26.91
C PRO A 225 15.60 -10.06 -27.02
N ARG A 226 16.55 -10.03 -27.96
CA ARG A 226 17.67 -11.00 -27.95
C ARG A 226 18.49 -10.86 -26.65
N PRO A 227 19.23 -11.90 -26.21
CA PRO A 227 19.93 -11.91 -24.92
C PRO A 227 20.83 -10.69 -24.65
N GLY A 228 21.54 -10.19 -25.67
CA GLY A 228 22.37 -8.99 -25.54
C GLY A 228 21.58 -7.71 -25.25
N ARG A 229 20.40 -7.57 -25.87
CA ARG A 229 19.49 -6.44 -25.63
C ARG A 229 18.81 -6.57 -24.28
N LEU A 230 18.38 -7.77 -23.89
CA LEU A 230 17.78 -8.04 -22.57
C LEU A 230 18.71 -7.63 -21.44
N ARG A 231 20.00 -7.96 -21.51
CA ARG A 231 21.00 -7.50 -20.53
C ARG A 231 21.11 -5.97 -20.44
N ALA A 232 20.98 -5.26 -21.55
CA ALA A 232 21.00 -3.79 -21.56
C ALA A 232 19.73 -3.19 -20.96
N LEU A 233 18.58 -3.78 -21.26
CA LEU A 233 17.28 -3.39 -20.68
C LEU A 233 17.25 -3.68 -19.17
N THR A 234 17.76 -4.82 -18.75
CA THR A 234 17.89 -5.20 -17.32
C THR A 234 18.70 -4.16 -16.55
N ARG A 235 19.85 -3.73 -17.10
CA ARG A 235 20.63 -2.64 -16.48
C ARG A 235 19.87 -1.33 -16.40
N ARG A 236 18.93 -1.06 -17.31
CA ARG A 236 18.08 0.13 -17.26
C ARG A 236 17.03 0.01 -16.17
N VAL A 237 16.35 -1.13 -16.05
CA VAL A 237 15.40 -1.43 -14.96
C VAL A 237 16.08 -1.27 -13.61
N LEU A 238 17.24 -1.90 -13.42
CA LEU A 238 18.04 -1.78 -12.20
C LEU A 238 18.37 -0.32 -11.85
N ARG A 239 18.79 0.49 -12.83
CA ARG A 239 19.05 1.92 -12.57
C ARG A 239 17.81 2.72 -12.24
N ASN A 240 16.70 2.47 -12.94
CA ASN A 240 15.44 3.18 -12.73
C ASN A 240 14.88 2.93 -11.33
N ASN A 241 14.98 1.69 -10.85
CA ASN A 241 14.52 1.27 -9.52
C ASN A 241 15.60 1.41 -8.43
N GLN A 242 16.74 2.02 -8.75
CA GLN A 242 17.88 2.15 -7.83
C GLN A 242 18.33 0.80 -7.22
N ALA A 243 18.22 -0.29 -7.98
CA ALA A 243 18.43 -1.66 -7.57
C ALA A 243 19.78 -2.27 -8.06
N PRO A 244 20.43 -3.16 -7.28
CA PRO A 244 20.14 -3.37 -5.87
C PRO A 244 20.47 -2.10 -5.09
N GLY A 245 19.54 -1.65 -4.25
CA GLY A 245 19.75 -0.51 -3.38
C GLY A 245 20.95 -0.78 -2.47
N ARG A 246 21.62 0.27 -2.01
CA ARG A 246 22.67 0.11 -1.02
C ARG A 246 22.04 -0.39 0.28
N ALA A 247 22.42 -1.57 0.75
CA ALA A 247 22.03 -2.05 2.07
C ALA A 247 22.32 -0.97 3.12
N LEU A 248 21.26 -0.43 3.72
CA LEU A 248 21.38 0.61 4.73
C LEU A 248 21.87 -0.03 6.02
N ARG A 249 23.11 0.29 6.42
CA ARG A 249 23.60 -0.13 7.73
C ARG A 249 22.89 0.70 8.79
N LYS A 250 22.11 0.06 9.66
CA LYS A 250 21.49 0.69 10.84
C LYS A 250 22.55 1.51 11.59
N PRO A 251 22.44 2.85 11.64
CA PRO A 251 23.35 3.66 12.43
C PRO A 251 23.23 3.28 13.92
N ARG A 252 24.35 3.16 14.63
CA ARG A 252 24.34 2.88 16.09
C ARG A 252 23.50 3.87 16.89
N ALA A 253 23.36 5.11 16.39
CA ALA A 253 22.50 6.12 17.01
C ALA A 253 21.02 5.67 17.08
N LEU A 254 20.56 4.83 16.16
CA LEU A 254 19.20 4.30 16.19
C LEU A 254 18.98 3.32 17.36
N ASP A 255 20.03 2.72 17.93
CA ASP A 255 19.90 1.87 19.12
C ASP A 255 19.57 2.68 20.39
N ALA A 256 19.77 4.00 20.35
CA ALA A 256 19.36 4.89 21.43
C ALA A 256 17.87 5.29 21.36
N ILE A 257 17.19 5.03 20.23
CA ILE A 257 15.77 5.33 20.06
C ILE A 257 14.97 4.22 20.75
N LYS A 258 14.22 4.61 21.79
CA LYS A 258 13.38 3.69 22.57
C LYS A 258 11.90 3.76 22.18
N HIS A 259 11.48 4.92 21.67
CA HIS A 259 10.09 5.23 21.36
C HIS A 259 10.04 5.97 20.02
N VAL A 260 9.12 5.54 19.16
CA VAL A 260 8.79 6.18 17.88
C VAL A 260 7.34 6.62 17.94
N ILE A 261 7.10 7.92 17.77
CA ILE A 261 5.75 8.48 17.63
C ILE A 261 5.58 8.81 16.15
N TYR A 262 4.84 7.96 15.44
CA TYR A 262 4.58 8.06 14.02
C TYR A 262 3.24 8.78 13.79
N VAL A 263 3.31 10.01 13.32
CA VAL A 263 2.13 10.85 13.11
C VAL A 263 1.75 10.81 11.63
N ILE A 264 0.56 10.29 11.34
CA ILE A 264 -0.01 10.23 10.00
C ILE A 264 -0.90 11.45 9.78
N LYS A 265 -0.56 12.19 8.75
CA LYS A 265 -1.28 13.34 8.22
C LYS A 265 -1.59 13.05 6.75
N GLU A 266 -2.76 13.47 6.30
CA GLU A 266 -3.34 13.09 5.02
C GLU A 266 -3.81 14.28 4.16
N ASN A 267 -4.14 13.90 2.94
CA ASN A 267 -4.66 14.63 1.81
C ASN A 267 -3.86 15.84 1.34
N ARG A 268 -2.56 15.88 1.65
CA ARG A 268 -1.63 16.91 1.17
C ARG A 268 -0.38 16.30 0.57
N THR A 269 0.01 16.79 -0.61
CA THR A 269 1.30 16.45 -1.21
C THR A 269 2.43 17.22 -0.56
N TYR A 270 3.68 16.74 -0.74
CA TYR A 270 4.87 17.40 -0.21
C TYR A 270 4.94 18.89 -0.60
N ASP A 271 4.80 19.19 -1.89
CA ASP A 271 4.96 20.56 -2.39
C ASP A 271 3.86 21.50 -1.92
N GLN A 272 2.65 21.00 -1.65
CA GLN A 272 1.56 21.82 -1.11
C GLN A 272 1.89 22.41 0.26
N VAL A 273 2.73 21.76 1.07
CA VAL A 273 3.05 22.17 2.45
C VAL A 273 4.48 22.69 2.58
N PHE A 274 5.42 22.14 1.80
CA PHE A 274 6.86 22.37 1.93
C PHE A 274 7.52 22.90 0.65
N GLY A 275 6.77 23.12 -0.43
CA GLY A 275 7.32 23.43 -1.76
C GLY A 275 8.21 24.69 -1.79
N ASP A 276 7.92 25.67 -0.94
CA ASP A 276 8.70 26.92 -0.83
C ASP A 276 9.74 26.90 0.31
N LEU A 277 9.95 25.78 1.02
CA LEU A 277 10.98 25.68 2.05
C LEU A 277 12.37 25.48 1.42
N PRO A 278 13.33 26.42 1.60
CA PRO A 278 14.62 26.37 0.89
C PRO A 278 15.52 25.18 1.21
N ARG A 279 15.24 24.43 2.29
CA ARG A 279 16.03 23.26 2.69
C ARG A 279 15.63 21.98 1.95
N GLY A 280 14.46 21.96 1.31
CA GLY A 280 13.95 20.81 0.57
C GLY A 280 14.05 21.01 -0.94
N ASN A 281 13.90 19.92 -1.68
CA ASN A 281 13.75 19.89 -3.13
C ASN A 281 12.28 20.07 -3.54
N GLY A 282 11.68 21.19 -3.14
CA GLY A 282 10.27 21.50 -3.43
C GLY A 282 10.07 22.41 -4.64
N ASP A 283 8.86 22.40 -5.19
CA ASP A 283 8.39 23.37 -6.19
C ASP A 283 7.57 24.48 -5.51
N PRO A 284 8.10 25.71 -5.35
CA PRO A 284 7.37 26.81 -4.72
C PRO A 284 6.09 27.20 -5.48
N SER A 285 5.99 26.86 -6.76
CA SER A 285 4.78 27.11 -7.54
C SER A 285 3.63 26.17 -7.18
N LEU A 286 3.87 25.06 -6.48
CA LEU A 286 2.81 24.16 -6.01
C LEU A 286 2.44 24.41 -4.55
N ASN A 287 3.15 25.31 -3.86
CA ASN A 287 2.93 25.61 -2.45
C ASN A 287 1.57 26.27 -2.21
N LEU A 288 0.80 25.67 -1.29
CA LEU A 288 -0.54 26.12 -0.91
C LEU A 288 -0.61 26.56 0.56
N PHE A 289 0.22 25.97 1.42
CA PHE A 289 0.23 26.21 2.86
C PHE A 289 1.59 26.74 3.35
N GLY A 290 1.67 28.05 3.57
CA GLY A 290 2.84 28.72 4.15
C GLY A 290 2.86 28.73 5.68
N ASP A 291 3.70 29.57 6.27
CA ASP A 291 3.83 29.70 7.73
C ASP A 291 2.56 30.19 8.41
N GLU A 292 1.73 30.93 7.68
CA GLU A 292 0.44 31.44 8.14
C GLU A 292 -0.63 30.34 8.30
N SER A 293 -0.46 29.19 7.64
CA SER A 293 -1.50 28.16 7.55
C SER A 293 -1.01 26.76 7.97
N ALA A 294 0.28 26.45 7.82
CA ALA A 294 0.91 25.22 8.28
C ALA A 294 2.13 25.44 9.21
N PRO A 295 2.07 26.34 10.23
CA PRO A 295 3.25 26.74 11.00
C PRO A 295 3.96 25.57 11.70
N ASN A 296 3.22 24.58 12.19
CA ASN A 296 3.84 23.48 12.95
C ASN A 296 4.56 22.48 12.06
N HIS A 297 3.98 22.11 10.91
CA HIS A 297 4.65 21.24 9.94
C HIS A 297 5.96 21.88 9.50
N ARG A 298 5.91 23.17 9.15
CA ARG A 298 7.07 23.90 8.64
C ARG A 298 8.09 24.14 9.74
N GLU A 299 7.68 24.38 10.98
CA GLU A 299 8.60 24.50 12.11
C GLU A 299 9.27 23.17 12.47
N LEU A 300 8.53 22.05 12.42
CA LEU A 300 9.11 20.72 12.57
C LEU A 300 10.14 20.44 11.46
N ALA A 301 9.81 20.75 10.20
CA ALA A 301 10.73 20.62 9.07
C ALA A 301 11.98 21.51 9.20
N ARG A 302 11.85 22.70 9.81
CA ARG A 302 13.01 23.57 10.10
C ARG A 302 13.90 23.03 11.21
N ARG A 303 13.30 22.47 12.27
CA ARG A 303 14.03 21.98 13.45
C ARG A 303 14.67 20.62 13.24
N PHE A 304 13.99 19.75 12.53
CA PHE A 304 14.37 18.36 12.34
C PHE A 304 14.77 18.09 10.89
N THR A 305 14.93 16.80 10.56
CA THR A 305 15.23 16.36 9.20
C THR A 305 13.97 16.51 8.34
N LEU A 306 14.07 17.32 7.29
CA LEU A 306 13.12 17.31 6.18
C LEU A 306 13.59 16.24 5.20
N ILE A 307 12.73 15.28 4.89
CA ILE A 307 13.00 14.25 3.89
C ILE A 307 12.13 14.54 2.68
N ASP A 308 12.73 14.54 1.50
CA ASP A 308 12.10 14.78 0.20
C ASP A 308 12.47 13.69 -0.79
N ASN A 309 11.95 13.77 -2.02
CA ASN A 309 12.19 12.78 -3.08
C ASN A 309 11.84 11.34 -2.64
N PHE A 310 10.79 11.19 -1.83
CA PHE A 310 10.18 9.89 -1.56
C PHE A 310 9.28 9.50 -2.73
N TYR A 311 9.56 8.33 -3.29
CA TYR A 311 8.70 7.70 -4.29
C TYR A 311 7.87 6.65 -3.59
N ALA A 312 6.55 6.76 -3.70
CA ALA A 312 5.58 5.82 -3.16
C ALA A 312 4.66 5.36 -4.29
N ASP A 313 4.29 4.10 -4.25
CA ASP A 313 3.20 3.48 -5.01
C ASP A 313 1.84 3.84 -4.36
N ALA A 314 1.58 5.14 -4.28
CA ALA A 314 0.33 5.67 -3.75
C ALA A 314 -0.01 7.03 -4.36
N GLU A 315 -1.22 7.17 -4.89
CA GLU A 315 -1.75 8.41 -5.47
C GLU A 315 -2.85 9.07 -4.63
N ALA A 316 -3.48 8.33 -3.73
CA ALA A 316 -4.65 8.75 -2.97
C ALA A 316 -4.55 8.37 -1.48
N SER A 317 -5.63 8.59 -0.73
CA SER A 317 -5.71 8.22 0.69
C SER A 317 -5.75 6.71 0.89
N ALA A 318 -6.43 5.99 0.00
CA ALA A 318 -6.66 4.55 0.09
C ALA A 318 -5.34 3.75 0.05
N ASP A 319 -4.58 3.89 -1.02
CA ASP A 319 -3.23 3.36 -1.23
C ASP A 319 -2.19 4.07 -0.33
N GLY A 320 -2.33 5.38 -0.08
CA GLY A 320 -1.41 6.13 0.78
C GLY A 320 -1.39 5.67 2.25
N HIS A 321 -2.55 5.37 2.83
CA HIS A 321 -2.64 4.81 4.17
C HIS A 321 -1.97 3.42 4.24
N ASN A 322 -2.20 2.57 3.22
CA ASN A 322 -1.59 1.25 3.11
C ASN A 322 -0.07 1.39 3.00
N TRP A 323 0.43 2.17 2.05
CA TRP A 323 1.85 2.44 1.93
C TRP A 323 2.46 2.96 3.24
N SER A 324 1.81 3.91 3.92
CA SER A 324 2.34 4.51 5.14
C SER A 324 2.46 3.54 6.32
N THR A 325 1.74 2.42 6.29
CA THR A 325 1.63 1.46 7.40
C THR A 325 2.18 0.06 7.08
N GLN A 326 2.46 -0.25 5.82
CA GLN A 326 3.07 -1.53 5.40
C GLN A 326 4.15 -1.37 4.30
N ALA A 327 4.53 -0.13 3.96
CA ALA A 327 5.56 0.23 2.98
C ALA A 327 5.30 -0.22 1.53
N ASN A 328 4.09 -0.66 1.23
CA ASN A 328 3.62 -1.09 -0.10
C ASN A 328 2.11 -0.89 -0.20
N SER A 329 1.61 -0.56 -1.38
CA SER A 329 0.23 -0.78 -1.77
C SER A 329 0.12 -2.17 -2.41
N THR A 330 -0.78 -3.00 -1.87
CA THR A 330 -1.05 -4.31 -2.45
C THR A 330 -1.79 -4.16 -3.78
N ASP A 331 -1.64 -5.15 -4.66
CA ASP A 331 -2.40 -5.19 -5.91
C ASP A 331 -3.92 -5.10 -5.70
N TYR A 332 -4.39 -5.66 -4.58
CA TYR A 332 -5.76 -5.50 -4.11
C TYR A 332 -6.15 -4.03 -3.93
N THR A 333 -5.35 -3.26 -3.18
CA THR A 333 -5.63 -1.85 -2.93
C THR A 333 -5.61 -1.06 -4.24
N ASP A 334 -4.61 -1.27 -5.09
CA ASP A 334 -4.47 -0.60 -6.39
C ASP A 334 -5.61 -0.90 -7.37
N LYS A 335 -6.09 -2.15 -7.43
CA LYS A 335 -7.22 -2.51 -8.29
C LYS A 335 -8.57 -2.02 -7.76
N THR A 336 -8.70 -1.81 -6.46
CA THR A 336 -10.00 -1.56 -5.82
C THR A 336 -10.26 -0.12 -5.42
N TRP A 337 -9.22 0.67 -5.12
CA TRP A 337 -9.41 2.07 -4.73
C TRP A 337 -10.08 2.91 -5.82
N PRO A 338 -9.81 2.75 -7.15
CA PRO A 338 -10.47 3.58 -8.16
C PRO A 338 -12.00 3.37 -8.17
N ILE A 339 -12.45 2.16 -7.84
CA ILE A 339 -13.87 1.82 -7.71
C ILE A 339 -14.48 2.52 -6.49
N GLY A 340 -13.75 2.59 -5.37
CA GLY A 340 -14.15 3.32 -4.17
C GLY A 340 -14.27 4.83 -4.41
N TYR A 341 -13.43 5.36 -5.28
CA TYR A 341 -13.36 6.78 -5.63
C TYR A 341 -14.35 7.18 -6.76
N SER A 342 -14.88 6.22 -7.51
CA SER A 342 -15.82 6.48 -8.59
C SER A 342 -17.16 7.10 -8.12
N PRO A 343 -17.77 8.04 -8.87
CA PRO A 343 -19.10 8.55 -8.56
C PRO A 343 -20.14 7.44 -8.73
N ARG A 344 -21.16 7.38 -7.86
CA ARG A 344 -22.30 6.49 -8.09
C ARG A 344 -23.56 7.26 -8.50
N PRO A 345 -24.21 6.90 -9.62
CA PRO A 345 -25.53 7.43 -10.00
C PRO A 345 -26.69 7.08 -9.04
N ARG A 346 -26.51 6.12 -8.11
CA ARG A 346 -27.58 5.57 -7.25
C ARG A 346 -27.26 5.47 -5.74
N GLY A 347 -26.20 6.16 -5.28
CA GLY A 347 -25.84 6.23 -3.86
C GLY A 347 -24.90 5.12 -3.36
N GLY A 348 -24.04 5.48 -2.41
CA GLY A 348 -23.01 4.66 -1.76
C GLY A 348 -21.71 4.59 -2.57
N GLN A 349 -20.56 4.93 -2.00
CA GLN A 349 -19.25 4.47 -2.52
C GLN A 349 -19.02 3.04 -2.02
N ARG A 350 -18.09 2.28 -2.61
CA ARG A 350 -17.53 1.12 -1.89
C ARG A 350 -16.78 1.74 -0.71
N SER A 351 -17.26 1.53 0.51
CA SER A 351 -16.49 1.90 1.69
C SER A 351 -15.11 1.25 1.58
N TYR A 352 -14.07 1.87 2.12
CA TYR A 352 -12.78 1.20 2.18
C TYR A 352 -12.99 -0.09 2.99
N ASP A 353 -12.89 -1.25 2.37
CA ASP A 353 -13.13 -2.51 3.08
C ASP A 353 -11.90 -2.94 3.89
N PHE A 354 -10.84 -2.15 3.82
CA PHE A 354 -9.74 -2.12 4.77
C PHE A 354 -9.90 -0.99 5.81
N GLU A 355 -10.92 -0.12 5.69
CA GLU A 355 -11.17 0.99 6.62
C GLU A 355 -12.62 1.50 6.65
N ASN A 356 -13.24 1.69 7.81
CA ASN A 356 -14.62 2.18 7.97
C ASN A 356 -15.70 1.15 7.63
N VAL A 357 -15.38 -0.14 7.77
CA VAL A 357 -16.37 -1.22 7.82
C VAL A 357 -16.09 -2.18 8.98
N PRO A 358 -17.13 -2.81 9.56
CA PRO A 358 -16.94 -3.92 10.50
C PRO A 358 -16.15 -5.07 9.89
N LEU A 359 -15.39 -5.80 10.71
CA LEU A 359 -14.51 -6.91 10.28
C LEU A 359 -15.22 -7.95 9.39
N GLY A 360 -16.47 -8.31 9.72
CA GLY A 360 -17.25 -9.27 8.92
C GLY A 360 -17.70 -8.77 7.54
N GLN A 361 -17.43 -7.50 7.21
CA GLN A 361 -17.68 -6.91 5.89
C GLN A 361 -16.38 -6.67 5.10
N GLN A 362 -15.22 -6.93 5.72
CA GLN A 362 -13.94 -6.84 5.05
C GLN A 362 -13.73 -8.06 4.18
N PHE A 363 -13.17 -7.86 2.98
CA PHE A 363 -12.63 -9.00 2.26
C PHE A 363 -11.40 -9.49 3.00
N ALA A 364 -11.42 -10.76 3.34
CA ALA A 364 -10.36 -11.39 4.07
C ALA A 364 -9.62 -12.38 3.18
N THR A 365 -8.32 -12.46 3.38
CA THR A 365 -7.46 -13.39 2.63
C THR A 365 -7.44 -14.73 3.30
N GLU A 366 -6.68 -14.80 4.40
CA GLU A 366 -6.45 -15.99 5.19
C GLU A 366 -6.48 -15.62 6.67
N PRO A 367 -6.98 -16.50 7.54
CA PRO A 367 -6.93 -16.23 8.96
C PRO A 367 -5.50 -16.33 9.49
N LEU A 368 -5.25 -15.75 10.66
CA LEU A 368 -3.98 -15.90 11.35
C LEU A 368 -3.72 -17.37 11.64
N ALA A 369 -2.52 -17.87 11.34
CA ALA A 369 -2.19 -19.27 11.63
C ALA A 369 -2.24 -19.59 13.14
N SER A 370 -1.94 -18.60 14.00
CA SER A 370 -2.04 -18.75 15.46
C SER A 370 -3.49 -18.77 15.97
N ASP A 371 -4.43 -18.21 15.20
CA ASP A 371 -5.85 -18.19 15.54
C ASP A 371 -6.73 -18.10 14.27
N PRO A 372 -7.27 -19.24 13.80
CA PRO A 372 -8.14 -19.29 12.63
C PRO A 372 -9.41 -18.44 12.70
N SER A 373 -9.81 -17.97 13.89
CA SER A 373 -10.98 -17.10 14.06
C SER A 373 -10.74 -15.63 13.68
N VAL A 374 -9.48 -15.27 13.43
CA VAL A 374 -9.07 -13.90 13.17
C VAL A 374 -8.66 -13.76 11.69
N PRO A 375 -9.53 -13.21 10.82
CA PRO A 375 -9.18 -12.95 9.43
C PRO A 375 -8.21 -11.79 9.28
N ARG A 376 -7.38 -11.83 8.24
CA ARG A 376 -6.60 -10.67 7.78
C ARG A 376 -7.26 -10.02 6.59
N SER A 377 -7.21 -8.69 6.55
CA SER A 377 -7.70 -7.91 5.41
C SER A 377 -6.95 -8.26 4.13
N ALA A 378 -7.68 -8.25 3.01
CA ALA A 378 -7.15 -8.33 1.65
C ALA A 378 -6.14 -7.23 1.31
N ALA A 379 -6.19 -6.08 1.98
CA ALA A 379 -5.22 -5.02 1.75
C ALA A 379 -3.85 -5.29 2.39
N ALA A 380 -3.75 -6.25 3.31
CA ALA A 380 -2.53 -6.53 4.06
C ALA A 380 -1.44 -7.13 3.17
N GLN A 381 -0.27 -6.49 3.15
CA GLN A 381 0.94 -7.00 2.52
C GLN A 381 1.39 -8.29 3.24
N ALA A 382 2.02 -9.22 2.53
CA ALA A 382 2.56 -10.43 3.15
C ALA A 382 3.69 -10.16 4.16
N GLY A 383 4.26 -8.95 4.16
CA GLY A 383 5.17 -8.46 5.20
C GLY A 383 4.47 -7.94 6.46
N GLY A 384 3.14 -7.81 6.43
CA GLY A 384 2.30 -7.26 7.48
C GLY A 384 2.40 -5.74 7.63
N TYR A 385 1.47 -5.18 8.36
CA TYR A 385 1.51 -3.79 8.81
C TYR A 385 2.58 -3.57 9.88
N LEU A 386 2.88 -2.31 10.20
CA LEU A 386 3.81 -1.92 11.27
C LEU A 386 3.43 -2.54 12.62
N TRP A 387 2.13 -2.66 12.93
CA TRP A 387 1.67 -3.28 14.18
C TRP A 387 1.78 -4.81 14.14
N ASP A 388 1.61 -5.46 12.99
CA ASP A 388 1.83 -6.91 12.83
C ASP A 388 3.27 -7.25 13.15
N ASN A 389 4.19 -6.45 12.59
CA ASN A 389 5.62 -6.56 12.83
C ASN A 389 5.98 -6.25 14.29
N ALA A 390 5.39 -5.21 14.89
CA ALA A 390 5.62 -4.89 16.29
C ALA A 390 5.19 -6.05 17.21
N TYR A 391 3.99 -6.59 16.98
CA TYR A 391 3.44 -7.72 17.72
C TYR A 391 4.32 -8.97 17.57
N ALA A 392 4.65 -9.35 16.33
CA ALA A 392 5.48 -10.54 16.04
C ALA A 392 6.87 -10.50 16.69
N HIS A 393 7.41 -9.30 16.96
CA HIS A 393 8.72 -9.11 17.57
C HIS A 393 8.66 -8.69 19.06
N GLY A 394 7.49 -8.72 19.69
CA GLY A 394 7.32 -8.35 21.10
C GLY A 394 7.62 -6.87 21.40
N VAL A 395 7.51 -6.00 20.39
CA VAL A 395 7.64 -4.55 20.52
C VAL A 395 6.30 -3.97 20.94
N SER A 396 6.25 -3.23 22.06
CA SER A 396 5.00 -2.60 22.50
C SER A 396 4.56 -1.52 21.52
N PHE A 397 3.28 -1.53 21.17
CA PHE A 397 2.70 -0.55 20.26
C PHE A 397 1.35 -0.02 20.78
N ARG A 398 0.96 1.15 20.29
CA ARG A 398 -0.33 1.78 20.60
C ARG A 398 -0.83 2.56 19.38
N SER A 399 -2.06 2.31 18.94
CA SER A 399 -2.68 2.98 17.81
C SER A 399 -3.75 3.97 18.27
N TYR A 400 -3.74 5.14 17.63
CA TYR A 400 -4.66 6.24 17.86
C TYR A 400 -5.32 6.63 16.54
N GLY A 401 -6.46 5.99 16.24
CA GLY A 401 -7.38 6.40 15.17
C GLY A 401 -6.99 6.00 13.75
N GLU A 402 -6.05 5.05 13.59
CA GLU A 402 -5.67 4.50 12.29
C GLU A 402 -6.56 3.30 11.91
N TYR A 403 -6.98 3.24 10.64
CA TYR A 403 -7.87 2.21 10.11
C TYR A 403 -9.18 1.98 10.88
N THR A 404 -9.96 2.98 11.27
CA THR A 404 -11.11 2.73 12.17
C THR A 404 -12.28 1.97 11.55
N ARG A 405 -12.96 1.08 12.29
CA ARG A 405 -14.11 0.26 11.79
C ARG A 405 -15.38 1.07 11.54
N SER A 406 -15.48 2.22 12.18
CA SER A 406 -16.58 3.17 12.08
C SER A 406 -16.04 4.59 12.14
N PRO A 407 -16.79 5.59 11.64
CA PRO A 407 -16.40 6.98 11.78
C PRO A 407 -16.19 7.36 13.24
N GLY A 408 -15.16 8.15 13.54
CA GLY A 408 -14.85 8.54 14.91
C GLY A 408 -15.99 9.31 15.60
N ASP A 409 -16.32 8.94 16.83
CA ASP A 409 -17.32 9.64 17.65
C ASP A 409 -16.66 10.71 18.53
N CYS A 410 -17.12 11.95 18.38
CA CYS A 410 -16.78 13.09 19.22
C CYS A 410 -18.01 13.84 19.75
N SER A 411 -19.21 13.27 19.57
CA SER A 411 -20.46 13.81 20.11
C SER A 411 -20.60 13.52 21.60
N GLN A 412 -19.97 12.44 22.08
CA GLN A 412 -19.98 12.02 23.47
C GLN A 412 -18.74 12.54 24.23
N PRO A 413 -18.85 12.68 25.57
CA PRO A 413 -17.69 12.83 26.45
C PRO A 413 -16.66 11.70 26.22
N PRO A 414 -15.34 11.96 26.34
CA PRO A 414 -14.30 10.99 26.03
C PRO A 414 -14.49 9.61 26.68
N GLU A 415 -14.91 9.57 27.94
CA GLU A 415 -15.16 8.36 28.73
C GLU A 415 -16.34 7.50 28.23
N ALA A 416 -17.24 8.07 27.42
CA ALA A 416 -18.39 7.39 26.86
C ALA A 416 -18.19 6.99 25.38
N ARG A 417 -17.04 7.35 24.79
CA ARG A 417 -16.71 6.96 23.42
C ARG A 417 -16.30 5.50 23.35
N ASN A 418 -16.65 4.86 22.24
CA ASN A 418 -16.23 3.51 21.91
C ASN A 418 -15.72 3.47 20.46
N ASN A 419 -14.66 4.23 20.20
CA ASN A 419 -13.94 4.18 18.93
C ASN A 419 -13.12 2.89 18.87
N GLU A 420 -12.84 2.40 17.67
CA GLU A 420 -12.01 1.22 17.45
C GLU A 420 -11.12 1.46 16.23
N SER A 421 -9.83 1.11 16.33
CA SER A 421 -8.85 1.17 15.24
C SER A 421 -8.59 -0.22 14.70
N ASP A 422 -8.66 -0.44 13.38
CA ASP A 422 -8.39 -1.70 12.67
C ASP A 422 -6.90 -1.99 12.51
N THR A 423 -6.17 -1.79 13.59
CA THR A 423 -5.14 -2.76 13.97
C THR A 423 -5.77 -4.11 14.35
N THR A 424 -7.02 -4.41 13.92
CA THR A 424 -7.99 -5.21 14.67
C THR A 424 -8.00 -6.69 14.41
N HIS A 425 -7.19 -7.23 13.50
CA HIS A 425 -6.88 -8.65 13.65
C HIS A 425 -6.11 -8.91 14.96
N LEU A 426 -5.56 -7.88 15.61
CA LEU A 426 -4.97 -7.98 16.95
C LEU A 426 -5.79 -7.26 18.05
N ASN A 427 -6.98 -6.72 17.75
CA ASN A 427 -7.83 -6.04 18.74
C ASN A 427 -8.79 -7.03 19.41
N ASP A 428 -8.21 -8.09 19.95
CA ASP A 428 -8.84 -9.05 20.84
C ASP A 428 -8.05 -8.98 22.15
N ALA A 429 -8.75 -9.00 23.30
CA ALA A 429 -8.11 -8.92 24.61
C ALA A 429 -7.03 -10.01 24.82
N ARG A 430 -7.10 -11.11 24.08
CA ARG A 430 -6.09 -12.18 24.05
C ARG A 430 -4.74 -11.73 23.48
N PHE A 431 -4.72 -10.70 22.62
CA PHE A 431 -3.50 -10.14 22.03
C PHE A 431 -3.02 -8.88 22.77
N GLY A 432 -3.83 -8.31 23.66
CA GLY A 432 -3.48 -7.15 24.50
C GLY A 432 -4.27 -5.89 24.17
N ASP A 433 -4.06 -4.84 24.98
CA ASP A 433 -4.71 -3.53 24.82
C ASP A 433 -3.82 -2.59 23.98
N HIS A 434 -4.14 -2.47 22.68
CA HIS A 434 -3.31 -1.76 21.69
C HIS A 434 -3.95 -0.51 21.09
N VAL A 435 -5.20 -0.21 21.45
CA VAL A 435 -5.98 0.90 20.91
C VAL A 435 -6.60 1.76 22.01
N ASP A 436 -6.58 3.08 21.85
CA ASP A 436 -7.35 3.96 22.74
C ASP A 436 -8.76 4.19 22.18
N ASN A 437 -9.75 3.52 22.77
CA ASN A 437 -11.16 3.63 22.34
C ASN A 437 -11.77 5.02 22.60
N ARG A 438 -11.11 5.90 23.34
CA ARG A 438 -11.53 7.29 23.52
C ARG A 438 -11.05 8.21 22.39
N PHE A 439 -10.01 7.79 21.69
CA PHE A 439 -9.41 8.54 20.59
C PHE A 439 -10.22 8.31 19.30
N PRO A 440 -10.81 9.37 18.71
CA PRO A 440 -11.64 9.21 17.53
C PRO A 440 -10.81 8.96 16.26
N GLY A 441 -11.25 7.98 15.48
CA GLY A 441 -10.78 7.66 14.13
C GLY A 441 -11.02 8.71 13.07
N TYR A 442 -11.14 8.31 11.81
CA TYR A 442 -11.48 9.23 10.74
C TYR A 442 -12.87 9.86 10.97
N ASN A 443 -12.86 11.17 11.22
CA ASN A 443 -14.02 12.04 11.21
C ASN A 443 -13.52 13.49 11.22
N THR A 444 -13.70 14.22 10.12
CA THR A 444 -13.23 15.60 9.98
C THR A 444 -14.01 16.61 10.83
N SER A 445 -15.16 16.20 11.38
CA SER A 445 -15.90 17.00 12.38
C SER A 445 -15.26 16.93 13.77
N CYS A 446 -14.53 15.85 14.07
CA CYS A 446 -13.76 15.74 15.31
C CYS A 446 -12.46 16.52 15.16
N SER A 447 -12.16 17.38 16.14
CA SER A 447 -11.01 18.29 16.04
C SER A 447 -9.71 17.61 16.44
N ASP A 448 -8.66 17.75 15.65
CA ASP A 448 -7.31 17.33 16.02
C ASP A 448 -6.84 18.06 17.29
N HIS A 449 -7.14 19.36 17.39
CA HIS A 449 -6.70 20.21 18.50
C HIS A 449 -7.59 20.12 19.75
N VAL A 450 -8.91 20.04 19.58
CA VAL A 450 -9.85 20.06 20.73
C VAL A 450 -10.21 18.65 21.19
N THR A 451 -10.01 17.64 20.34
CA THR A 451 -10.48 16.27 20.61
C THR A 451 -9.33 15.26 20.60
N ARG A 452 -8.61 15.11 19.49
CA ARG A 452 -7.62 14.03 19.34
C ARG A 452 -6.37 14.26 20.18
N GLU A 453 -5.75 15.41 20.08
CA GLU A 453 -4.50 15.63 20.82
C GLU A 453 -4.68 15.71 22.33
N PRO A 454 -5.71 16.35 22.89
CA PRO A 454 -5.93 16.29 24.32
C PRO A 454 -6.14 14.85 24.83
N GLU A 455 -6.81 14.01 24.03
CA GLU A 455 -7.00 12.60 24.35
C GLU A 455 -5.67 11.81 24.28
N TRP A 456 -4.91 11.97 23.20
CA TRP A 456 -3.58 11.36 23.07
C TRP A 456 -2.64 11.81 24.19
N ARG A 457 -2.63 13.11 24.51
CA ARG A 457 -1.81 13.69 25.59
C ARG A 457 -2.17 13.10 26.94
N ARG A 458 -3.46 12.93 27.25
CA ARG A 458 -3.92 12.29 28.51
C ARG A 458 -3.22 10.96 28.73
N GLU A 459 -3.28 10.08 27.72
CA GLU A 459 -2.70 8.73 27.81
C GLU A 459 -1.17 8.76 27.72
N PHE A 460 -0.59 9.60 26.85
CA PHE A 460 0.85 9.80 26.75
C PHE A 460 1.47 10.19 28.10
N GLU A 461 0.89 11.19 28.78
CA GLU A 461 1.39 11.63 30.09
C GLU A 461 1.20 10.55 31.17
N GLU A 462 0.16 9.71 31.07
CA GLU A 462 -0.01 8.56 31.95
C GLU A 462 1.09 7.51 31.72
N PHE A 463 1.36 7.16 30.47
CA PHE A 463 2.44 6.25 30.12
C PHE A 463 3.80 6.79 30.56
N GLU A 464 4.07 8.08 30.36
CA GLU A 464 5.31 8.72 30.79
C GLU A 464 5.47 8.65 32.32
N ARG A 465 4.45 9.03 33.09
CA ARG A 465 4.47 8.97 34.56
C ARG A 465 4.72 7.55 35.08
N ASN A 466 4.17 6.56 34.39
CA ASN A 466 4.26 5.16 34.79
C ASN A 466 5.49 4.43 34.23
N GLY A 467 6.30 5.07 33.39
CA GLY A 467 7.44 4.44 32.72
C GLY A 467 7.03 3.33 31.74
N LYS A 468 5.85 3.47 31.12
CA LYS A 468 5.21 2.45 30.25
C LYS A 468 4.96 2.95 28.83
N LEU A 469 5.69 3.97 28.37
CA LEU A 469 5.52 4.48 27.01
C LEU A 469 5.75 3.35 25.99
N PRO A 470 4.82 3.14 25.03
CA PRO A 470 4.99 2.12 24.02
C PRO A 470 6.21 2.43 23.14
N ALA A 471 6.86 1.40 22.63
CA ALA A 471 8.00 1.57 21.73
C ALA A 471 7.57 2.14 20.37
N LEU A 472 6.34 1.87 19.92
CA LEU A 472 5.71 2.44 18.73
C LEU A 472 4.35 3.08 19.08
N SER A 473 4.13 4.32 18.69
CA SER A 473 2.81 4.95 18.71
C SER A 473 2.43 5.42 17.31
N ILE A 474 1.25 5.04 16.83
CA ILE A 474 0.72 5.49 15.54
C ILE A 474 -0.42 6.46 15.81
N VAL A 475 -0.34 7.68 15.30
CA VAL A 475 -1.29 8.76 15.60
C VAL A 475 -1.82 9.36 14.30
N ARG A 476 -3.11 9.14 13.99
CA ARG A 476 -3.75 9.76 12.83
C ARG A 476 -4.40 11.08 13.20
N LEU A 477 -4.11 12.13 12.43
CA LEU A 477 -4.64 13.47 12.63
C LEU A 477 -5.29 14.00 11.33
N PRO A 478 -6.55 13.64 11.01
CA PRO A 478 -7.15 13.83 9.68
C PRO A 478 -7.75 15.22 9.41
N ASN A 479 -7.56 16.25 10.26
CA ASN A 479 -8.11 17.60 9.98
C ASN A 479 -7.30 18.44 8.97
N ASP A 480 -6.37 17.83 8.25
CA ASP A 480 -5.70 18.36 7.06
C ASP A 480 -6.50 18.21 5.77
N HIS A 481 -7.63 17.50 5.80
CA HIS A 481 -8.74 17.54 4.82
C HIS A 481 -9.42 18.92 4.78
N THR A 482 -8.65 19.99 4.60
CA THR A 482 -9.12 21.38 4.63
C THR A 482 -9.75 21.78 3.30
N VAL A 483 -10.66 22.76 3.32
CA VAL A 483 -11.18 23.40 2.09
C VAL A 483 -10.29 24.55 1.61
N GLY A 484 -8.97 24.37 1.70
CA GLY A 484 -7.95 25.37 1.36
C GLY A 484 -7.67 26.39 2.44
N THR A 485 -7.27 27.59 2.00
CA THR A 485 -6.95 28.73 2.87
C THR A 485 -8.16 29.64 3.13
N VAL A 486 -9.36 29.19 2.76
CA VAL A 486 -10.59 30.00 2.83
C VAL A 486 -10.99 30.27 4.29
N PRO A 487 -11.28 31.54 4.66
CA PRO A 487 -11.57 31.93 6.04
C PRO A 487 -12.72 31.17 6.73
N ASP A 488 -13.74 30.72 6.00
CA ASP A 488 -14.92 30.03 6.56
C ASP A 488 -14.97 28.52 6.33
N GLY A 489 -13.88 27.95 5.82
CA GLY A 489 -13.75 26.52 5.63
C GLY A 489 -13.87 25.71 6.92
N ARG A 490 -14.35 24.46 6.83
CA ARG A 490 -14.19 23.44 7.86
C ARG A 490 -13.84 22.12 7.18
N PRO A 491 -12.78 21.40 7.61
CA PRO A 491 -11.68 21.81 8.48
C PRO A 491 -10.91 23.06 7.99
N ARG A 492 -10.41 23.90 8.91
CA ARG A 492 -9.44 24.96 8.58
C ARG A 492 -8.04 24.44 8.87
N ALA A 493 -7.06 24.85 8.07
CA ALA A 493 -5.67 24.80 8.49
C ALA A 493 -5.53 25.74 9.70
N ARG A 494 -5.58 25.19 10.92
CA ARG A 494 -5.46 25.97 12.15
C ARG A 494 -4.08 25.79 12.72
N THR A 495 -3.49 26.91 13.10
CA THR A 495 -2.31 26.96 13.95
C THR A 495 -2.60 26.25 15.26
N TRP A 496 -1.67 25.44 15.77
CA TRP A 496 -1.74 25.07 17.18
C TRP A 496 -1.27 26.27 17.99
N PRO A 497 -2.09 26.86 18.87
CA PRO A 497 -1.62 27.83 19.82
C PRO A 497 -1.03 27.06 21.00
N THR A 498 0.14 26.47 20.82
CA THR A 498 0.97 26.08 21.96
C THR A 498 2.40 26.44 21.65
N THR A 499 2.88 27.43 22.40
CA THR A 499 4.23 27.47 22.93
C THR A 499 4.71 26.02 23.08
N ILE A 500 5.69 25.61 22.28
CA ILE A 500 6.62 24.57 22.72
C ILE A 500 7.32 25.23 23.91
N SER A 501 6.65 25.17 25.05
CA SER A 501 7.17 25.60 26.33
C SER A 501 8.49 24.86 26.49
N ARG A 502 9.52 25.63 26.83
CA ARG A 502 10.87 25.17 27.20
C ARG A 502 10.88 24.18 28.39
N SER A 503 9.76 23.56 28.75
CA SER A 503 9.60 22.71 29.93
C SER A 503 9.89 21.23 29.69
N ALA A 504 10.04 20.75 28.45
CA ALA A 504 10.72 19.48 28.21
C ALA A 504 12.23 19.75 28.30
N GLY A 505 12.77 19.72 29.52
CA GLY A 505 14.20 19.87 29.80
C GLY A 505 15.00 18.74 29.16
N TRP A 506 15.34 18.89 27.88
CA TRP A 506 16.45 18.17 27.27
C TRP A 506 17.73 18.75 27.86
N SER A 507 18.16 18.18 28.99
CA SER A 507 19.47 18.41 29.58
C SER A 507 20.54 17.93 28.60
N THR A 508 21.00 18.81 27.72
CA THR A 508 22.29 18.66 27.05
C THR A 508 23.38 18.93 28.08
N ARG A 509 23.79 17.88 28.81
CA ARG A 509 25.07 17.94 29.54
C ARG A 509 26.18 18.02 28.50
N SER A 510 26.66 19.22 28.24
CA SER A 510 27.96 19.43 27.61
C SER A 510 29.04 18.81 28.52
N PRO A 511 29.98 18.00 28.01
CA PRO A 511 31.14 17.59 28.78
C PRO A 511 32.01 18.83 28.95
N THR A 512 32.16 19.30 30.19
CA THR A 512 33.16 20.31 30.54
C THR A 512 34.54 19.75 30.23
N ALA A 513 35.27 20.45 29.37
CA ALA A 513 36.68 20.20 29.11
C ALA A 513 37.47 20.39 30.41
N GLY A 514 37.96 19.28 30.97
CA GLY A 514 38.91 19.30 32.06
C GLY A 514 40.26 19.83 31.55
N THR A 515 40.62 21.04 31.98
CA THR A 515 41.99 21.56 31.82
C THR A 515 42.91 20.83 32.79
N GLY A 516 43.58 19.79 32.32
CA GLY A 516 44.76 19.26 32.97
C GLY A 516 45.94 20.21 32.77
N ARG A 517 46.51 20.71 33.86
CA ARG A 517 47.88 21.24 33.90
C ARG A 517 48.68 20.38 34.88
N THR A 518 49.68 19.71 34.34
CA THR A 518 50.93 19.29 35.00
C THR A 518 52.05 20.14 34.37
N PRO A 519 53.21 20.37 35.04
CA PRO A 519 54.00 19.39 35.78
C PRO A 519 53.73 19.32 37.28
#